data_AF-A0AAD6BQ20-F1
#
_entry.id   AF-A0AAD6BQ20-F1
#
_cell.length_a   1.000
_cell.length_b   1.000
_cell.length_c   1.000
_cell.angle_alpha   90.00
_cell.angle_beta   90.00
_cell.angle_gamma   90.00
#
_symmetry.space_group_name_H-M   'P 1'
#
loop_
_entity.id
_entity.type
_entity.pdbx_description
1 polymer ?
#
loop_
_entity_poly.entity_id
_entity_poly.type
_entity_poly.pdbx_seq_one_letter_code
_entity_poly.pdbx_strand_id
1 'polypeptide(L)'
;MPGLFTRHEHGSNKARNWSLSPSREVLILGASNISRLPLVHDPRVQVDSFPGANLAQAATIIRKNTVVLSFGLSDRDIWDSTLLVNDLRRLLNAARDTFPNADIRVPIINISAHSSPLQMENIRILNQQNFHTHQSLPKLRRSAFTTERDHVHWSPDTAVAMWEHWASLLGLGIQSSTLHR
;
A
#
# COMPACT_ATOMS: atom_id res chain seq x y z
N MET A 1 15.38 -3.77 23.26
CA MET A 1 15.40 -4.48 21.96
C MET A 1 16.54 -3.88 21.14
N PRO A 2 17.47 -4.68 20.58
CA PRO A 2 18.54 -4.16 19.73
C PRO A 2 17.99 -3.60 18.41
N GLY A 3 18.77 -2.76 17.72
CA GLY A 3 18.46 -2.30 16.38
C GLY A 3 18.41 -3.45 15.36
N LEU A 4 17.73 -3.24 14.23
CA LEU A 4 17.63 -4.25 13.17
C LEU A 4 18.78 -4.08 12.19
N PHE A 5 19.55 -5.14 11.93
CA PHE A 5 20.67 -5.12 10.97
C PHE A 5 20.52 -6.24 9.94
N THR A 6 20.44 -5.88 8.66
CA THR A 6 20.28 -6.82 7.54
C THR A 6 21.39 -6.60 6.52
N ARG A 7 22.16 -7.65 6.21
CA ARG A 7 23.10 -7.66 5.08
C ARG A 7 22.52 -8.47 3.94
N HIS A 8 22.20 -7.80 2.84
CA HIS A 8 21.65 -8.46 1.65
C HIS A 8 22.77 -9.20 0.89
N GLU A 9 22.45 -10.38 0.36
CA GLU A 9 23.44 -11.20 -0.34
C GLU A 9 23.95 -10.54 -1.63
N HIS A 10 25.24 -10.76 -1.92
CA HIS A 10 25.88 -10.33 -3.15
C HIS A 10 25.84 -11.48 -4.16
N GLY A 11 24.83 -11.50 -5.03
CA GLY A 11 24.65 -12.56 -6.04
C GLY A 11 24.40 -12.00 -7.45
N SER A 12 24.27 -12.89 -8.43
CA SER A 12 24.05 -12.54 -9.85
C SER A 12 22.68 -11.91 -10.14
N ASN A 13 21.71 -12.04 -9.21
CA ASN A 13 20.34 -11.57 -9.40
C ASN A 13 19.91 -10.46 -8.40
N LYS A 14 20.77 -9.44 -8.24
CA LYS A 14 20.62 -8.32 -7.28
C LYS A 14 19.25 -7.63 -7.36
N ALA A 15 18.73 -7.40 -8.56
CA ALA A 15 17.47 -6.70 -8.77
C ALA A 15 16.24 -7.45 -8.23
N ARG A 16 16.30 -8.79 -8.15
CA ARG A 16 15.20 -9.62 -7.68
C ARG A 16 15.27 -9.88 -6.18
N ASN A 17 16.48 -10.02 -5.64
CA ASN A 17 16.69 -10.44 -4.25
C ASN A 17 16.81 -9.27 -3.27
N TRP A 18 17.13 -8.06 -3.74
CA TRP A 18 17.20 -6.88 -2.88
C TRP A 18 15.82 -6.24 -2.72
N SER A 19 15.28 -6.32 -1.52
CA SER A 19 14.06 -5.64 -1.09
C SER A 19 14.35 -4.82 0.16
N LEU A 20 13.74 -3.65 0.27
CA LEU A 20 13.76 -2.85 1.48
C LEU A 20 12.41 -2.97 2.16
N SER A 21 12.40 -3.33 3.44
CA SER A 21 11.20 -3.34 4.28
C SER A 21 11.45 -2.43 5.48
N PRO A 22 11.14 -1.13 5.36
CA PRO A 22 11.31 -0.20 6.46
C PRO A 22 10.39 -0.57 7.62
N SER A 23 10.96 -0.77 8.81
CA SER A 23 10.23 -1.16 10.02
C SER A 23 10.56 -0.29 11.24
N ARG A 24 11.48 0.65 11.08
CA ARG A 24 12.01 1.53 12.14
C ARG A 24 12.04 2.98 11.68
N GLU A 25 12.08 3.91 12.63
CA GLU A 25 12.06 5.36 12.40
C GLU A 25 13.27 5.86 11.61
N VAL A 26 14.46 5.36 11.94
CA VAL A 26 15.73 5.76 11.33
C VAL A 26 16.23 4.62 10.45
N LEU A 27 16.36 4.85 9.14
CA LEU A 27 16.93 3.91 8.18
C LEU A 27 18.35 4.33 7.79
N ILE A 28 19.32 3.43 7.94
CA ILE A 28 20.69 3.58 7.45
C ILE A 28 20.90 2.59 6.30
N LEU A 29 21.06 3.12 5.08
CA LEU A 29 21.21 2.33 3.86
C LEU A 29 22.57 2.56 3.22
N GLY A 30 23.11 1.55 2.57
CA GLY A 30 24.26 1.76 1.68
C GLY A 30 24.94 0.46 1.26
N ALA A 31 26.07 0.60 0.58
CA ALA A 31 26.77 -0.54 -0.01
C ALA A 31 27.66 -1.28 1.02
N SER A 32 28.81 -1.79 0.59
CA SER A 32 29.69 -2.63 1.42
C SER A 32 30.19 -1.94 2.70
N ASN A 33 30.33 -0.62 2.71
CA ASN A 33 30.80 0.09 3.91
C ASN A 33 29.79 0.07 5.06
N ILE A 34 28.49 0.07 4.75
CA ILE A 34 27.43 -0.03 5.78
C ILE A 34 27.49 -1.38 6.49
N SER A 35 27.92 -2.45 5.80
CA SER A 35 28.11 -3.76 6.44
C SER A 35 29.22 -3.78 7.51
N ARG A 36 30.01 -2.70 7.62
CA ARG A 36 31.12 -2.54 8.58
C ARG A 36 30.77 -1.63 9.76
N LEU A 37 29.55 -1.10 9.83
CA LEU A 37 29.13 -0.32 11.00
C LEU A 37 29.19 -1.21 12.25
N PRO A 38 29.50 -0.63 13.43
CA PRO A 38 29.34 -1.34 14.69
C PRO A 38 27.86 -1.72 14.90
N LEU A 39 27.62 -2.67 15.80
CA LEU A 39 26.26 -3.06 16.15
C LEU A 39 25.51 -1.84 16.72
N VAL A 40 24.40 -1.46 16.07
CA VAL A 40 23.57 -0.33 16.52
C VAL A 40 22.53 -0.84 17.51
N HIS A 41 22.57 -0.33 18.74
CA HIS A 41 21.70 -0.76 19.84
C HIS A 41 20.42 0.10 20.01
N ASP A 42 20.23 1.13 19.19
CA ASP A 42 19.04 1.98 19.27
C ASP A 42 17.82 1.28 18.61
N PRO A 43 16.70 1.07 19.35
CA PRO A 43 15.52 0.39 18.84
C PRO A 43 14.78 1.17 17.74
N ARG A 44 15.13 2.44 17.51
CA ARG A 44 14.59 3.26 16.41
C ARG A 44 15.36 3.08 15.11
N VAL A 45 16.51 2.40 15.14
CA VAL A 45 17.40 2.30 13.98
C VAL A 45 17.27 0.94 13.28
N GLN A 46 17.14 0.99 11.96
CA GLN A 46 17.31 -0.12 11.04
C GLN A 46 18.49 0.17 10.12
N VAL A 47 19.35 -0.83 9.90
CA VAL A 47 20.52 -0.77 9.03
C VAL A 47 20.42 -1.87 7.97
N ASP A 48 20.38 -1.48 6.70
CA ASP A 48 20.34 -2.42 5.57
C ASP A 48 21.55 -2.17 4.65
N SER A 49 22.42 -3.17 4.51
CA SER A 49 23.58 -3.11 3.61
C SER A 49 23.32 -3.90 2.32
N PHE A 50 23.58 -3.26 1.18
CA PHE A 50 23.48 -3.81 -0.18
C PHE A 50 24.86 -3.81 -0.88
N PRO A 51 25.77 -4.74 -0.55
CA PRO A 51 27.15 -4.71 -1.06
C PRO A 51 27.24 -4.65 -2.59
N GLY A 52 28.01 -3.69 -3.10
CA GLY A 52 28.21 -3.49 -4.53
C GLY A 52 26.99 -2.91 -5.28
N ALA A 53 26.05 -2.29 -4.56
CA ALA A 53 25.00 -1.47 -5.16
C ALA A 53 25.58 -0.17 -5.75
N ASN A 54 25.19 0.17 -6.97
CA ASN A 54 25.42 1.50 -7.55
C ASN A 54 24.20 2.42 -7.31
N LEU A 55 24.30 3.69 -7.70
CA LEU A 55 23.22 4.68 -7.49
C LEU A 55 21.91 4.29 -8.16
N ALA A 56 21.96 3.72 -9.37
CA ALA A 56 20.75 3.27 -10.08
C ALA A 56 20.06 2.11 -9.34
N GLN A 57 20.84 1.14 -8.84
CA GLN A 57 20.34 0.02 -8.05
C GLN A 57 19.79 0.49 -6.69
N ALA A 58 20.45 1.45 -6.03
CA ALA A 58 19.95 2.07 -4.81
C ALA A 58 18.61 2.78 -5.06
N ALA A 59 18.48 3.52 -6.16
CA ALA A 59 17.20 4.12 -6.55
C ALA A 59 16.12 3.05 -6.78
N THR A 60 16.44 1.93 -7.41
CA THR A 60 15.50 0.80 -7.57
C THR A 60 15.09 0.21 -6.22
N ILE A 61 16.03 -0.01 -5.29
CA ILE A 61 15.73 -0.51 -3.94
C ILE A 61 14.75 0.42 -3.20
N ILE A 62 15.00 1.73 -3.26
CA ILE A 62 14.18 2.74 -2.58
C ILE A 62 12.80 2.89 -3.23
N ARG A 63 12.71 2.74 -4.55
CA ARG A 63 11.47 2.87 -5.34
C ARG A 63 10.51 1.69 -5.25
N LYS A 64 10.93 0.56 -4.66
CA LYS A 64 10.14 -0.69 -4.69
C LYS A 64 8.85 -0.68 -3.85
N ASN A 65 8.56 0.38 -3.11
CA ASN A 65 7.39 0.40 -2.25
C ASN A 65 6.12 0.69 -3.05
N THR A 66 5.10 -0.15 -2.90
CA THR A 66 3.73 0.17 -3.33
C THR A 66 2.92 0.51 -2.08
N VAL A 67 2.20 1.63 -2.11
CA VAL A 67 1.33 2.06 -1.01
C VAL A 67 -0.11 2.04 -1.50
N VAL A 68 -0.95 1.21 -0.87
CA VAL A 68 -2.39 1.15 -1.17
C VAL A 68 -3.16 2.01 -0.16
N LEU A 69 -3.81 3.08 -0.62
CA LEU A 69 -4.59 3.99 0.23
C LEU A 69 -6.08 3.70 0.11
N SER A 70 -6.60 2.80 0.96
CA SER A 70 -8.02 2.42 0.97
C SER A 70 -8.83 3.26 1.95
N PHE A 71 -9.12 4.51 1.60
CA PHE A 71 -9.93 5.46 2.38
C PHE A 71 -11.11 6.01 1.56
N GLY A 72 -12.05 6.71 2.20
CA GLY A 72 -13.15 7.41 1.51
C GLY A 72 -14.56 6.83 1.75
N LEU A 73 -14.69 5.58 2.21
CA LEU A 73 -16.02 4.99 2.45
C LEU A 73 -16.76 5.66 3.62
N SER A 74 -16.03 6.12 4.63
CA SER A 74 -16.59 6.86 5.77
C SER A 74 -17.08 8.24 5.38
N ASP A 75 -16.56 8.81 4.30
CA ASP A 75 -16.90 10.15 3.80
C ASP A 75 -18.14 10.14 2.89
N ARG A 76 -18.80 8.99 2.74
CA ARG A 76 -20.01 8.81 1.92
C ARG A 76 -21.17 9.71 2.32
N ASP A 77 -21.21 10.17 3.57
CA ASP A 77 -22.29 11.00 4.11
C ASP A 77 -22.00 12.52 4.04
N ILE A 78 -20.86 12.92 3.45
CA ILE A 78 -20.51 14.33 3.27
C ILE A 78 -21.51 15.02 2.34
N TRP A 79 -22.06 16.16 2.77
CA TRP A 79 -23.04 16.91 1.99
C TRP A 79 -22.40 17.77 0.89
N ASP A 80 -21.16 18.24 1.08
CA ASP A 80 -20.42 19.02 0.10
C ASP A 80 -19.37 18.16 -0.61
N SER A 81 -19.68 17.74 -1.84
CA SER A 81 -18.77 16.95 -2.67
C SER A 81 -17.45 17.67 -2.98
N THR A 82 -17.38 19.00 -2.85
CA THR A 82 -16.14 19.76 -3.05
C THR A 82 -15.13 19.49 -1.94
N LEU A 83 -15.61 19.37 -0.69
CA LEU A 83 -14.77 18.98 0.44
C LEU A 83 -14.21 17.57 0.22
N LEU A 84 -15.07 16.65 -0.23
CA LEU A 84 -14.69 15.27 -0.52
C LEU A 84 -13.54 15.17 -1.54
N VAL A 85 -13.60 15.96 -2.63
CA VAL A 85 -12.54 16.01 -3.64
C VAL A 85 -11.27 16.68 -3.09
N ASN A 86 -11.41 17.73 -2.30
CA ASN A 86 -10.27 18.42 -1.70
C ASN A 86 -9.52 17.55 -0.69
N ASP A 87 -10.24 16.77 0.12
CA ASP A 87 -9.63 15.87 1.09
C ASP A 87 -8.92 14.69 0.41
N LEU A 88 -9.48 14.16 -0.68
CA LEU A 88 -8.76 13.18 -1.52
C LEU A 88 -7.44 13.78 -2.07
N ARG A 89 -7.47 15.01 -2.58
CA ARG A 89 -6.26 15.69 -3.08
C ARG A 89 -5.23 15.90 -1.97
N ARG A 90 -5.67 16.32 -0.78
CA ARG A 90 -4.80 16.47 0.40
C ARG A 90 -4.14 15.15 0.79
N LEU A 91 -4.91 14.07 0.84
CA LEU A 91 -4.39 12.72 1.11
C LEU A 91 -3.34 12.31 0.08
N LEU A 92 -3.63 12.50 -1.22
CA LEU A 92 -2.69 12.15 -2.29
C LEU A 92 -1.40 12.98 -2.24
N ASN A 93 -1.48 14.26 -1.93
CA ASN A 93 -0.31 15.11 -1.78
C ASN A 93 0.52 14.68 -0.57
N ALA A 94 -0.11 14.50 0.59
CA ALA A 94 0.56 14.02 1.80
C ALA A 94 1.25 12.66 1.57
N ALA A 95 0.59 11.74 0.85
CA ALA A 95 1.18 10.45 0.51
C ALA A 95 2.41 10.58 -0.41
N ARG A 96 2.38 11.49 -1.40
CA ARG A 96 3.52 11.76 -2.28
C ARG A 96 4.67 12.46 -1.54
N ASP A 97 4.37 13.35 -0.60
CA ASP A 97 5.38 14.01 0.22
C ASP A 97 6.03 13.01 1.19
N THR A 98 5.23 12.11 1.76
CA THR A 98 5.70 11.08 2.72
C THR A 98 6.43 9.93 2.02
N PHE A 99 5.95 9.51 0.84
CA PHE A 99 6.47 8.38 0.08
C PHE A 99 6.81 8.79 -1.38
N PRO A 100 7.77 9.71 -1.57
CA PRO A 100 8.03 10.35 -2.88
C PRO A 100 8.48 9.40 -3.98
N ASN A 101 8.91 8.19 -3.62
CA ASN A 101 9.40 7.17 -4.55
C ASN A 101 8.49 5.95 -4.63
N ALA A 102 7.34 5.93 -3.93
CA ALA A 102 6.43 4.80 -3.94
C ALA A 102 5.43 4.86 -5.10
N ASP A 103 5.00 3.69 -5.56
CA ASP A 103 3.81 3.56 -6.41
C ASP A 103 2.56 3.68 -5.53
N ILE A 104 1.92 4.84 -5.54
CA ILE A 104 0.72 5.10 -4.76
C ILE A 104 -0.49 4.57 -5.54
N ARG A 105 -1.21 3.61 -4.95
CA ARG A 105 -2.42 3.01 -5.52
C ARG A 105 -3.62 3.34 -4.65
N VAL A 106 -4.73 3.71 -5.27
CA VAL A 106 -5.99 3.95 -4.55
C VAL A 106 -7.06 3.02 -5.13
N PRO A 107 -7.70 2.15 -4.35
CA PRO A 107 -8.75 1.30 -4.86
C PRO A 107 -10.01 2.10 -5.20
N ILE A 108 -10.69 1.67 -6.25
CA ILE A 108 -12.04 2.11 -6.55
C ILE A 108 -12.96 1.44 -5.53
N ILE A 109 -13.71 2.25 -4.78
CA ILE A 109 -14.53 1.85 -3.64
C ILE A 109 -15.78 1.09 -4.12
N ASN A 110 -15.93 -0.15 -3.66
CA ASN A 110 -17.19 -0.88 -3.67
C ASN A 110 -18.13 -0.30 -2.60
N ILE A 111 -19.41 -0.14 -2.92
CA ILE A 111 -20.45 0.35 -2.01
C ILE A 111 -21.66 -0.59 -2.04
N SER A 112 -22.34 -0.73 -0.91
CA SER A 112 -23.53 -1.56 -0.79
C SER A 112 -24.66 -1.06 -1.68
N ALA A 113 -25.45 -2.01 -2.20
CA ALA A 113 -26.67 -1.69 -2.94
C ALA A 113 -27.76 -1.07 -2.05
N HIS A 114 -27.63 -1.17 -0.73
CA HIS A 114 -28.56 -0.60 0.24
C HIS A 114 -28.20 0.84 0.66
N SER A 115 -27.11 1.40 0.13
CA SER A 115 -26.71 2.78 0.42
C SER A 115 -27.70 3.80 -0.15
N SER A 116 -27.78 4.98 0.46
CA SER A 116 -28.66 6.06 -0.02
C SER A 116 -28.16 6.62 -1.36
N PRO A 117 -29.03 7.29 -2.15
CA PRO A 117 -28.61 7.94 -3.40
C PRO A 117 -27.45 8.93 -3.20
N LEU A 118 -27.46 9.70 -2.10
CA LEU A 118 -26.37 10.60 -1.75
C LEU A 118 -25.05 9.86 -1.52
N GLN A 119 -25.08 8.77 -0.74
CA GLN A 119 -23.90 7.96 -0.47
C GLN A 119 -23.33 7.35 -1.75
N MET A 120 -24.19 6.81 -2.61
CA MET A 120 -23.78 6.27 -3.89
C MET A 120 -23.16 7.34 -4.78
N GLU A 121 -23.73 8.54 -4.81
CA GLU A 121 -23.23 9.66 -5.59
C GLU A 121 -21.87 10.16 -5.09
N ASN A 122 -21.68 10.31 -3.78
CA ASN A 122 -20.39 10.70 -3.21
C ASN A 122 -19.30 9.66 -3.50
N ILE A 123 -19.60 8.37 -3.36
CA ILE A 123 -18.65 7.32 -3.74
C ILE A 123 -18.40 7.29 -5.24
N ARG A 124 -19.39 7.63 -6.08
CA ARG A 124 -19.20 7.78 -7.53
C ARG A 124 -18.23 8.92 -7.84
N ILE A 125 -18.38 10.07 -7.19
CA ILE A 125 -17.50 11.24 -7.35
C ILE A 125 -16.06 10.90 -6.95
N LEU A 126 -15.84 10.30 -5.77
CA LEU A 126 -14.52 9.87 -5.32
C LEU A 126 -13.87 8.91 -6.32
N ASN A 127 -14.63 7.89 -6.75
CA ASN A 127 -14.15 6.89 -7.70
C ASN A 127 -13.78 7.52 -9.05
N GLN A 128 -14.55 8.49 -9.52
CA GLN A 128 -14.23 9.22 -10.74
C GLN A 128 -12.94 10.03 -10.59
N GLN A 129 -12.76 10.77 -9.51
CA GLN A 129 -11.52 11.52 -9.29
C GLN A 129 -10.30 10.59 -9.25
N ASN A 130 -10.44 9.44 -8.59
CA ASN A 130 -9.38 8.45 -8.52
C ASN A 130 -9.05 7.83 -9.90
N PHE A 131 -10.06 7.45 -10.69
CA PHE A 131 -9.87 6.78 -11.98
C PHE A 131 -9.01 7.58 -12.97
N HIS A 132 -9.10 8.90 -12.96
CA HIS A 132 -8.33 9.77 -13.85
C HIS A 132 -6.81 9.79 -13.55
N THR A 133 -6.37 9.21 -12.43
CA THR A 133 -4.94 9.20 -12.04
C THR A 133 -4.13 8.04 -12.63
N HIS A 134 -4.73 7.14 -13.41
CA HIS A 134 -4.11 5.91 -13.96
C HIS A 134 -3.50 4.93 -12.94
N GLN A 135 -3.67 5.18 -11.64
CA GLN A 135 -3.05 4.42 -10.54
C GLN A 135 -4.08 3.67 -9.69
N SER A 136 -5.31 3.52 -10.18
CA SER A 136 -6.40 2.93 -9.39
C SER A 136 -6.43 1.40 -9.45
N LEU A 137 -6.78 0.76 -8.31
CA LEU A 137 -7.12 -0.67 -8.30
C LEU A 137 -8.62 -0.81 -8.61
N PRO A 138 -9.03 -1.56 -9.65
CA PRO A 138 -10.43 -1.67 -10.04
C PRO A 138 -11.30 -2.32 -8.95
N LYS A 139 -12.61 -2.05 -9.00
CA LYS A 139 -13.60 -2.63 -8.06
C LYS A 139 -13.58 -4.15 -8.09
N LEU A 140 -13.86 -4.75 -6.93
CA LEU A 140 -14.25 -6.15 -6.88
C LEU A 140 -15.56 -6.33 -7.64
N ARG A 141 -15.72 -7.48 -8.32
CA ARG A 141 -16.96 -7.80 -9.03
C ARG A 141 -18.13 -7.79 -8.03
N ARG A 142 -19.27 -7.24 -8.45
CA ARG A 142 -20.47 -7.12 -7.60
C ARG A 142 -20.94 -8.47 -7.03
N SER A 143 -20.80 -9.55 -7.79
CA SER A 143 -21.17 -10.90 -7.35
C SER A 143 -20.31 -11.44 -6.19
N ALA A 144 -19.10 -10.90 -6.00
CA ALA A 144 -18.17 -11.28 -4.94
C ALA A 144 -18.14 -10.24 -3.81
N PHE A 145 -18.96 -9.19 -3.88
CA PHE A 145 -18.99 -8.11 -2.91
C PHE A 145 -20.26 -8.18 -2.06
N THR A 146 -20.09 -8.53 -0.80
CA THR A 146 -21.12 -8.52 0.22
C THR A 146 -20.64 -7.78 1.46
N THR A 147 -21.60 -7.29 2.23
CA THR A 147 -21.34 -6.51 3.45
C THR A 147 -22.01 -7.19 4.63
N GLU A 148 -21.53 -6.87 5.82
CA GLU A 148 -22.22 -7.17 7.07
C GLU A 148 -23.60 -6.51 7.13
N ARG A 149 -24.34 -6.78 8.21
CA ARG A 149 -25.69 -6.27 8.45
C ARG A 149 -25.79 -4.74 8.44
N ASP A 150 -24.69 -4.05 8.74
CA ASP A 150 -24.65 -2.58 8.70
C ASP A 150 -24.48 -2.01 7.29
N HIS A 151 -24.34 -2.85 6.27
CA HIS A 151 -24.19 -2.46 4.88
C HIS A 151 -22.96 -1.57 4.58
N VAL A 152 -21.99 -1.54 5.48
CA VAL A 152 -20.77 -0.73 5.37
C VAL A 152 -19.53 -1.62 5.43
N HIS A 153 -19.41 -2.46 6.45
CA HIS A 153 -18.24 -3.31 6.61
C HIS A 153 -18.32 -4.52 5.67
N TRP A 154 -17.17 -4.91 5.12
CA TRP A 154 -17.09 -6.11 4.29
C TRP A 154 -17.40 -7.36 5.11
N SER A 155 -18.09 -8.31 4.50
CA SER A 155 -18.13 -9.67 5.04
C SER A 155 -16.72 -10.29 5.02
N PRO A 156 -16.46 -11.35 5.81
CA PRO A 156 -15.20 -12.09 5.76
C PRO A 156 -14.84 -12.57 4.35
N ASP A 157 -15.82 -13.11 3.61
CA ASP A 157 -15.63 -13.58 2.23
C ASP A 157 -15.22 -12.44 1.29
N THR A 158 -15.83 -11.26 1.47
CA THR A 158 -15.47 -10.08 0.68
C THR A 158 -14.06 -9.60 1.00
N ALA A 159 -13.63 -9.67 2.26
CA ALA A 159 -12.27 -9.30 2.64
C ALA A 159 -11.23 -10.23 1.99
N VAL A 160 -11.48 -11.54 1.96
CA VAL A 160 -10.63 -12.52 1.25
C VAL A 160 -10.62 -12.23 -0.25
N ALA A 161 -11.79 -12.09 -0.88
CA ALA A 161 -11.90 -11.83 -2.31
C ALA A 161 -11.25 -10.50 -2.71
N MET A 162 -11.35 -9.47 -1.86
CA MET A 162 -10.69 -8.17 -2.10
C MET A 162 -9.17 -8.30 -2.01
N TRP A 163 -8.66 -9.03 -1.02
CA TRP A 163 -7.22 -9.30 -0.91
C TRP A 163 -6.69 -10.04 -2.14
N GLU A 164 -7.34 -11.14 -2.55
CA GLU A 164 -6.94 -11.93 -3.71
C GLU A 164 -6.96 -11.07 -4.99
N HIS A 165 -8.00 -10.25 -5.15
CA HIS A 165 -8.15 -9.33 -6.27
C HIS A 165 -7.01 -8.30 -6.32
N TRP A 166 -6.73 -7.62 -5.20
CA TRP A 166 -5.64 -6.66 -5.13
C TRP A 166 -4.27 -7.32 -5.28
N ALA A 167 -4.03 -8.45 -4.62
CA ALA A 167 -2.79 -9.20 -4.71
C ALA A 167 -2.49 -9.59 -6.16
N SER A 168 -3.48 -10.08 -6.91
CA SER A 168 -3.33 -10.39 -8.33
C SER A 168 -2.94 -9.17 -9.16
N LEU A 169 -3.55 -8.01 -8.90
CA LEU A 169 -3.28 -6.77 -9.65
C LEU A 169 -1.89 -6.18 -9.33
N LEU A 170 -1.41 -6.43 -8.12
CA LEU A 170 -0.09 -6.00 -7.64
C LEU A 170 1.02 -7.01 -7.94
N GLY A 171 0.69 -8.17 -8.53
CA GLY A 171 1.65 -9.24 -8.82
C GLY A 171 2.18 -9.95 -7.57
N LEU A 172 1.40 -9.97 -6.49
CA LEU A 172 1.73 -10.64 -5.23
C LEU A 172 1.30 -12.10 -5.28
N GLY A 173 2.11 -12.98 -4.72
CA GLY A 173 1.76 -14.40 -4.58
C GLY A 173 0.66 -14.59 -3.52
N ILE A 174 -0.45 -15.22 -3.91
CA ILE A 174 -1.50 -15.62 -2.97
C ILE A 174 -1.06 -16.95 -2.34
N GLN A 175 -0.63 -16.93 -1.07
CA GLN A 175 -0.53 -18.17 -0.31
C GLN A 175 -1.94 -18.55 0.13
N SER A 176 -2.51 -19.59 -0.46
CA SER A 176 -3.73 -20.21 0.04
C SER A 176 -3.44 -20.81 1.41
N SER A 177 -3.70 -20.07 2.48
CA SER A 177 -3.90 -20.66 3.79
C SER A 177 -5.23 -21.40 3.75
N THR A 178 -5.15 -22.70 3.47
CA THR A 178 -6.22 -23.66 3.75
C THR A 178 -6.48 -23.59 5.25
N LEU A 179 -7.54 -22.86 5.65
CA LEU A 179 -8.08 -22.94 6.99
C LEU A 179 -8.78 -24.29 7.13
N HIS A 180 -8.04 -25.27 7.66
CA HIS A 180 -8.66 -26.38 8.36
C HIS A 180 -9.32 -25.83 9.63
N ARG A 181 -10.66 -25.75 9.64
CA ARG A 181 -11.53 -26.15 10.76
C ARG A 181 -12.86 -26.62 10.23
#